data_AF-A0A1V8T4G3-F1
#
_entry.id   AF-A0A1V8T4G3-F1
#
_cell.length_a   1.000
_cell.length_b   1.000
_cell.length_c   1.000
_cell.angle_alpha   90.00
_cell.angle_beta   90.00
_cell.angle_gamma   90.00
#
_symmetry.space_group_name_H-M   'P 1'
#
loop_
_entity.id
_entity.type
_entity.pdbx_description
1 polymer ?
#
loop_
_entity_poly.entity_id
_entity_poly.type
_entity_poly.pdbx_seq_one_letter_code
_entity_poly.pdbx_strand_id
1 'polypeptide(L)'
;MHSIRRAVPRTAHQFRQPLRQPHRRFDSHSSHPPSTPVNESFGAGFYITLTAIPIFFLTLNYTGAGSYDTSSITRLITDTYNGYEEKWAQRNDVHTQMIEQAASDRVLFLNEASAAVRHVDLRFPEIFNTGSPYNVPAGHGSANIDQLIAKYQKESNEAQEEKLEQLRSNRVPREQPVKDFAKITPAAVDS
;
A
#
# COMPACT_ATOMS: atom_id res chain seq x y z
N MET A 1 50.93 -1.66 10.79
CA MET A 1 49.69 -1.11 10.19
C MET A 1 48.93 -2.24 9.52
N HIS A 2 47.83 -2.72 10.10
CA HIS A 2 47.03 -3.81 9.53
C HIS A 2 45.71 -3.23 9.00
N SER A 3 45.44 -3.42 7.71
CA SER A 3 44.25 -2.91 7.03
C SER A 3 43.07 -3.85 7.24
N ILE A 4 42.00 -3.33 7.84
CA ILE A 4 40.73 -4.04 8.03
C ILE A 4 39.95 -3.96 6.71
N ARG A 5 39.89 -5.06 5.96
CA ARG A 5 38.99 -5.19 4.80
C ARG A 5 37.58 -5.50 5.31
N ARG A 6 36.66 -4.55 5.18
CA ARG A 6 35.21 -4.77 5.35
C ARG A 6 34.66 -5.49 4.12
N ALA A 7 34.21 -6.73 4.29
CA ALA A 7 33.41 -7.44 3.30
C ALA A 7 31.93 -7.17 3.57
N VAL A 8 31.21 -6.69 2.55
CA VAL A 8 29.75 -6.47 2.59
C VAL A 8 29.07 -7.75 2.13
N PRO A 9 28.10 -8.33 2.87
CA PRO A 9 27.35 -9.47 2.38
C PRO A 9 26.40 -9.00 1.26
N ARG A 10 26.64 -9.49 0.03
CA ARG A 10 25.71 -9.37 -1.09
C ARG A 10 24.61 -10.42 -0.92
N THR A 11 23.38 -9.98 -0.69
CA THR A 11 22.18 -10.82 -0.81
C THR A 11 21.98 -11.18 -2.29
N ALA A 12 22.16 -12.45 -2.61
CA ALA A 12 21.89 -12.97 -3.95
C ALA A 12 20.37 -13.13 -4.12
N HIS A 13 19.73 -12.19 -4.81
CA HIS A 13 18.37 -12.39 -5.30
C HIS A 13 18.40 -13.45 -6.41
N GLN A 14 17.92 -14.65 -6.10
CA GLN A 14 17.62 -15.66 -7.12
C GLN A 14 16.42 -15.19 -7.95
N PHE A 15 16.69 -14.60 -9.12
CA PHE A 15 15.68 -14.31 -10.11
C PHE A 15 15.04 -15.62 -10.59
N ARG A 16 13.72 -15.76 -10.40
CA ARG A 16 12.93 -16.83 -11.01
C ARG A 16 13.05 -16.72 -12.54
N GLN A 17 13.45 -17.81 -13.20
CA GLN A 17 13.51 -17.87 -14.65
C GLN A 17 12.10 -17.75 -15.26
N PRO A 18 11.88 -16.88 -16.26
CA PRO A 18 10.59 -16.85 -16.96
C PRO A 18 10.45 -18.10 -17.83
N LEU A 19 9.32 -18.80 -17.68
CA LEU A 19 8.93 -19.93 -18.52
C LEU A 19 8.83 -19.46 -19.98
N ARG A 20 9.63 -20.08 -20.88
CA ARG A 20 9.56 -19.86 -22.33
C ARG A 20 8.22 -20.40 -22.85
N GLN A 21 7.34 -19.51 -23.33
CA GLN A 21 6.17 -19.92 -24.10
C GLN A 21 6.60 -20.44 -25.48
N PRO A 22 6.02 -21.55 -25.97
CA PRO A 22 6.27 -22.01 -27.33
C PRO A 22 5.58 -21.08 -28.35
N HIS A 23 6.38 -20.50 -29.24
CA HIS A 23 5.91 -19.76 -30.41
C HIS A 23 5.16 -20.72 -31.34
N ARG A 24 3.82 -20.62 -31.38
CA ARG A 24 2.99 -21.32 -32.39
C ARG A 24 3.40 -20.82 -33.77
N ARG A 25 4.10 -21.66 -34.54
CA ARG A 25 4.30 -21.43 -35.97
C ARG A 25 3.06 -21.93 -36.69
N PHE A 26 2.40 -21.06 -37.44
CA PHE A 26 1.40 -21.48 -38.41
C PHE A 26 2.11 -22.29 -39.50
N ASP A 27 1.63 -23.51 -39.70
CA ASP A 27 2.09 -24.43 -40.72
C ASP A 27 1.56 -23.91 -42.08
N SER A 28 2.47 -23.47 -42.95
CA SER A 28 2.15 -23.11 -44.34
C SER A 28 2.48 -24.31 -45.22
N HIS A 29 1.48 -25.13 -45.52
CA HIS A 29 1.58 -26.17 -46.54
C HIS A 29 1.65 -25.54 -47.94
N SER A 30 2.87 -25.34 -48.46
CA SER A 30 3.11 -25.10 -49.88
C SER A 30 3.39 -26.43 -50.58
N SER A 31 2.34 -27.01 -51.19
CA SER A 31 2.48 -28.06 -52.20
C SER A 31 1.90 -27.52 -53.52
N HIS A 32 2.77 -27.06 -54.41
CA HIS A 32 2.37 -26.55 -55.72
C HIS A 32 2.43 -27.66 -56.77
N PRO A 33 1.30 -28.00 -57.43
CA PRO A 33 1.31 -28.46 -58.81
C PRO A 33 1.19 -27.26 -59.77
N PRO A 34 1.63 -27.38 -61.04
CA PRO A 34 1.74 -26.24 -61.96
C PRO A 34 0.35 -25.73 -62.34
N SER A 35 -0.04 -24.56 -61.83
CA SER A 35 -1.33 -23.96 -62.16
C SER A 35 -1.24 -23.15 -63.46
N THR A 36 -2.13 -23.48 -64.39
CA THR A 36 -2.70 -22.54 -65.37
C THR A 36 -2.98 -21.18 -64.71
N PRO A 37 -2.98 -20.04 -65.44
CA PRO A 37 -3.27 -18.74 -64.85
C PRO A 37 -4.70 -18.73 -64.29
N VAL A 38 -4.83 -19.03 -62.99
CA VAL A 38 -6.07 -18.85 -62.25
C VAL A 38 -6.11 -17.38 -61.88
N ASN A 39 -7.17 -16.71 -62.30
CA ASN A 39 -7.49 -15.36 -61.85
C ASN A 39 -7.70 -15.42 -60.33
N GLU A 40 -6.67 -15.04 -59.57
CA GLU A 40 -6.75 -14.95 -58.12
C GLU A 40 -7.69 -13.79 -57.75
N SER A 41 -8.89 -14.13 -57.25
CA SER A 41 -9.82 -13.13 -56.75
C SER A 41 -9.22 -12.42 -55.53
N PHE A 42 -9.45 -11.11 -55.41
CA PHE A 42 -9.03 -10.35 -54.25
C PHE A 42 -9.55 -11.00 -52.94
N GLY A 43 -8.66 -11.18 -51.97
CA GLY A 43 -9.00 -11.79 -50.69
C GLY A 43 -10.02 -10.95 -49.90
N ALA A 44 -10.72 -11.57 -48.94
CA ALA A 44 -11.76 -10.91 -48.14
C ALA A 44 -11.28 -9.60 -47.48
N GLY A 45 -10.00 -9.52 -47.09
CA GLY A 45 -9.40 -8.30 -46.55
C GLY A 45 -9.47 -7.08 -47.47
N PHE A 46 -9.39 -7.28 -48.80
CA PHE A 46 -9.51 -6.20 -49.78
C PHE A 46 -10.91 -5.58 -49.78
N TYR A 47 -11.96 -6.38 -49.70
CA TYR A 47 -13.33 -5.87 -49.64
C TYR A 47 -13.65 -5.23 -48.28
N ILE A 48 -13.06 -5.74 -47.20
CA ILE A 48 -13.15 -5.13 -45.86
C ILE A 48 -12.52 -3.73 -45.86
N THR A 49 -11.34 -3.55 -46.44
CA THR A 49 -10.71 -2.21 -46.50
C THR A 49 -11.48 -1.26 -47.42
N LEU A 50 -11.96 -1.74 -48.56
CA LEU A 50 -12.74 -0.94 -49.52
C LEU A 50 -14.07 -0.45 -48.92
N THR A 51 -14.69 -1.23 -48.05
CA THR A 51 -15.91 -0.84 -47.32
C THR A 51 -15.61 -0.01 -46.06
N ALA A 52 -14.49 -0.26 -45.38
CA ALA A 52 -14.11 0.49 -44.19
C ALA A 52 -13.84 1.98 -44.47
N ILE A 53 -13.23 2.31 -45.62
CA ILE A 53 -12.90 3.71 -45.99
C ILE A 53 -14.16 4.61 -46.06
N PRO A 54 -15.22 4.29 -46.83
CA PRO A 54 -16.41 5.12 -46.89
C PRO A 54 -17.19 5.10 -45.57
N ILE A 55 -17.22 3.98 -44.85
CA ILE A 55 -17.85 3.90 -43.52
C ILE A 55 -17.15 4.85 -42.55
N PHE A 56 -15.81 4.86 -42.52
CA PHE A 56 -15.02 5.75 -41.68
C PHE A 56 -15.29 7.23 -42.03
N PHE A 57 -15.31 7.56 -43.32
CA PHE A 57 -15.60 8.93 -43.76
C PHE A 57 -17.03 9.36 -43.39
N LEU A 58 -18.02 8.47 -43.55
CA LEU A 58 -19.40 8.71 -43.14
C LEU A 58 -19.50 8.94 -41.63
N THR A 59 -18.82 8.13 -40.83
CA THR A 59 -18.78 8.30 -39.38
C THR A 59 -18.16 9.63 -38.98
N LEU A 60 -17.04 10.04 -39.59
CA LEU A 60 -16.41 11.33 -39.30
C LEU A 60 -17.33 12.50 -39.64
N ASN A 61 -18.00 12.49 -40.82
CA ASN A 61 -18.91 13.56 -41.22
C ASN A 61 -20.16 13.63 -40.32
N TYR A 62 -20.71 12.48 -39.92
CA TYR A 62 -21.84 12.44 -38.99
C TYR A 62 -21.46 12.93 -37.59
N THR A 63 -20.23 12.66 -37.15
CA THR A 63 -19.76 13.05 -35.81
C THR A 63 -19.22 14.48 -35.73
N GLY A 64 -18.89 15.11 -36.86
CA GLY A 64 -18.13 16.36 -36.93
C GLY A 64 -18.92 17.67 -36.92
N ALA A 65 -20.24 17.67 -36.69
CA ALA A 65 -21.10 18.86 -36.87
C ALA A 65 -21.53 19.57 -35.57
N GLY A 66 -20.77 19.43 -34.47
CA GLY A 66 -21.09 20.12 -33.21
C GLY A 66 -19.85 20.38 -32.36
N SER A 67 -19.96 21.34 -31.42
CA SER A 67 -18.92 21.64 -30.42
C SER A 67 -18.36 20.36 -29.79
N TYR A 68 -17.08 20.34 -29.43
CA TYR A 68 -16.36 19.15 -28.90
C TYR A 68 -17.13 18.39 -27.79
N ASP A 69 -18.02 19.07 -27.06
CA ASP A 69 -18.91 18.52 -26.02
C ASP A 69 -20.13 17.72 -26.51
N THR A 70 -20.45 17.76 -27.81
CA THR A 70 -21.71 17.19 -28.35
C THR A 70 -21.53 15.89 -29.14
N SER A 71 -20.28 15.49 -29.42
CA SER A 71 -19.97 14.25 -30.12
C SER A 71 -20.24 13.05 -29.21
N SER A 72 -21.15 12.16 -29.61
CA SER A 72 -21.48 10.93 -28.86
C SER A 72 -20.26 10.03 -28.60
N ILE A 73 -19.26 10.06 -29.50
CA ILE A 73 -18.02 9.31 -29.34
C ILE A 73 -17.13 9.96 -28.28
N THR A 74 -17.00 11.29 -28.31
CA THR A 74 -16.24 12.02 -27.29
C THR A 74 -16.87 11.80 -25.92
N ARG A 75 -18.20 11.85 -25.82
CA ARG A 75 -18.93 11.56 -24.58
C ARG A 75 -18.72 10.13 -24.09
N LEU A 76 -18.74 9.14 -24.99
CA LEU A 76 -18.45 7.75 -24.63
C LEU A 76 -17.03 7.64 -24.05
N ILE A 77 -16.05 8.27 -24.71
CA ILE A 77 -14.66 8.28 -24.24
C ILE A 77 -14.59 8.95 -22.86
N THR A 78 -15.12 10.17 -22.69
CA THR A 78 -15.09 10.85 -21.39
C THR A 78 -15.80 10.03 -20.31
N ASP A 79 -17.00 9.52 -20.57
CA ASP A 79 -17.76 8.72 -19.58
C ASP A 79 -17.02 7.43 -19.20
N THR A 80 -16.31 6.80 -20.14
CA THR A 80 -15.49 5.61 -19.83
C THR A 80 -14.24 5.91 -19.02
N TYR A 81 -13.62 7.08 -19.22
CA TYR A 81 -12.32 7.42 -18.61
C TYR A 81 -12.40 8.37 -17.42
N ASN A 82 -13.53 9.06 -17.19
CA ASN A 82 -13.71 10.07 -16.14
C ASN A 82 -13.37 9.55 -14.72
N GLY A 83 -13.54 8.25 -14.46
CA GLY A 83 -13.21 7.64 -13.15
C GLY A 83 -11.82 7.02 -13.03
N TYR A 84 -11.02 7.00 -14.10
CA TYR A 84 -9.68 6.38 -14.07
C TYR A 84 -8.66 7.23 -13.34
N GLU A 85 -8.74 8.56 -13.48
CA GLU A 85 -7.84 9.48 -12.77
C GLU A 85 -7.96 9.31 -11.26
N GLU A 86 -9.18 9.27 -10.73
CA GLU A 86 -9.43 9.05 -9.29
C GLU A 86 -8.93 7.68 -8.83
N LYS A 87 -9.19 6.61 -9.61
CA LYS A 87 -8.70 5.26 -9.28
C LYS A 87 -7.18 5.15 -9.32
N TRP A 88 -6.51 5.93 -10.18
CA TRP A 88 -5.04 5.98 -10.22
C TRP A 88 -4.49 6.81 -9.06
N ALA A 89 -5.11 7.94 -8.76
CA ALA A 89 -4.77 8.76 -7.60
C ALA A 89 -4.88 7.95 -6.30
N GLN A 90 -6.00 7.23 -6.10
CA GLN A 90 -6.22 6.39 -4.91
C GLN A 90 -5.17 5.27 -4.80
N ARG A 91 -4.81 4.61 -5.92
CA ARG A 91 -3.77 3.58 -5.93
C ARG A 91 -2.39 4.13 -5.59
N ASN A 92 -2.06 5.30 -6.13
CA ASN A 92 -0.79 5.97 -5.87
C ASN A 92 -0.70 6.45 -4.41
N ASP A 93 -1.80 6.95 -3.86
CA ASP A 93 -1.90 7.38 -2.46
C ASP A 93 -1.65 6.20 -1.51
N VAL A 94 -2.38 5.08 -1.69
CA VAL A 94 -2.18 3.86 -0.89
C VAL A 94 -0.74 3.33 -1.00
N HIS A 95 -0.17 3.34 -2.21
CA HIS A 95 1.22 2.94 -2.42
C HIS A 95 2.22 3.85 -1.68
N THR A 96 1.98 5.17 -1.71
CA THR A 96 2.83 6.16 -1.04
C THR A 96 2.75 5.99 0.49
N GLN A 97 1.55 5.83 1.03
CA GLN A 97 1.33 5.56 2.46
C GLN A 97 2.03 4.28 2.91
N MET A 98 1.95 3.20 2.12
CA MET A 98 2.66 1.96 2.43
C MET A 98 4.18 2.14 2.44
N ILE A 99 4.74 2.93 1.51
CA ILE A 99 6.18 3.22 1.49
C ILE A 99 6.58 4.06 2.69
N GLU A 100 5.79 5.07 3.04
CA GLU A 100 6.04 5.93 4.20
C GLU A 100 6.02 5.11 5.50
N GLN A 101 5.05 4.23 5.67
CA GLN A 101 4.98 3.31 6.80
C GLN A 101 6.15 2.33 6.81
N ALA A 102 6.52 1.75 5.67
CA ALA A 102 7.68 0.87 5.59
C ALA A 102 8.99 1.62 5.92
N ALA A 103 9.09 2.89 5.56
CA ALA A 103 10.23 3.74 5.89
C ALA A 103 10.26 4.07 7.39
N SER A 104 9.11 4.38 8.02
CA SER A 104 9.04 4.59 9.47
C SER A 104 9.43 3.34 10.24
N ASP A 105 8.93 2.17 9.82
CA ASP A 105 9.22 0.90 10.47
C ASP A 105 10.71 0.53 10.30
N ARG A 106 11.29 0.83 9.14
CA ARG A 106 12.74 0.65 8.91
C ARG A 106 13.58 1.46 9.91
N VAL A 107 13.16 2.66 10.29
CA VAL A 107 13.89 3.47 11.27
C VAL A 107 13.93 2.77 12.64
N LEU A 108 12.85 2.08 13.04
CA LEU A 108 12.83 1.28 14.27
C LEU A 108 13.91 0.19 14.24
N PHE A 109 14.01 -0.55 13.14
CA PHE A 109 15.00 -1.62 12.99
C PHE A 109 16.44 -1.10 12.83
N LEU A 110 16.63 0.09 12.27
CA LEU A 110 17.97 0.70 12.14
C LEU A 110 18.49 1.24 13.47
N ASN A 111 17.62 1.75 14.33
CA ASN A 111 17.98 2.35 15.62
C ASN A 111 17.88 1.37 16.80
N GLU A 112 17.41 0.15 16.60
CA GLU A 112 17.46 -0.90 17.61
C GLU A 112 18.92 -1.16 17.97
N ALA A 113 19.33 -0.71 19.17
CA ALA A 113 20.71 -0.54 19.63
C ALA A 113 21.52 -1.85 19.79
N SER A 114 21.14 -2.92 19.14
CA SER A 114 21.83 -4.20 19.17
C SER A 114 21.78 -4.86 17.80
N ALA A 115 22.70 -4.46 16.91
CA ALA A 115 23.10 -5.22 15.72
C ALA A 115 23.80 -6.56 16.06
N ALA A 116 23.78 -6.98 17.33
CA ALA A 116 23.96 -8.37 17.69
C ALA A 116 22.63 -9.06 17.37
N VAL A 117 22.62 -9.86 16.30
CA VAL A 117 21.55 -10.82 16.02
C VAL A 117 21.14 -11.43 17.36
N ARG A 118 19.93 -11.16 17.86
CA ARG A 118 19.38 -11.87 19.03
C ARG A 118 19.08 -13.29 18.57
N HIS A 119 20.13 -14.10 18.46
CA HIS A 119 20.00 -15.54 18.34
C HIS A 119 19.44 -16.01 19.67
N VAL A 120 18.15 -16.32 19.66
CA VAL A 120 17.50 -17.06 20.73
C VAL A 120 17.85 -18.52 20.50
N ASP A 121 18.65 -19.11 21.38
CA ASP A 121 18.96 -20.53 21.33
C ASP A 121 17.68 -21.31 21.60
N LEU A 122 17.10 -21.86 20.53
CA LEU A 122 15.92 -22.71 20.62
C LEU A 122 16.35 -24.16 20.73
N ARG A 123 15.64 -24.91 21.58
CA ARG A 123 15.90 -26.34 21.76
C ARG A 123 15.60 -27.15 20.50
N PHE A 124 14.70 -26.66 19.63
CA PHE A 124 14.35 -27.25 18.35
C PHE A 124 13.72 -26.19 17.42
N PRO A 125 13.90 -26.29 16.09
CA PRO A 125 13.49 -25.26 15.12
C PRO A 125 11.97 -25.17 14.90
N GLU A 126 11.21 -26.21 15.26
CA GLU A 126 9.76 -26.25 15.03
C GLU A 126 8.94 -25.37 16.00
N ILE A 127 9.57 -24.85 17.06
CA ILE A 127 8.88 -24.04 18.08
C ILE A 127 8.28 -22.74 17.51
N PHE A 128 8.80 -22.25 16.38
CA PHE A 128 8.26 -21.07 15.69
C PHE A 128 6.89 -21.30 15.07
N ASN A 129 6.59 -22.55 14.68
CA ASN A 129 5.32 -22.92 14.06
C ASN A 129 4.30 -23.43 15.09
N THR A 130 4.75 -23.75 16.31
CA THR A 130 3.85 -24.02 17.43
C THR A 130 3.52 -22.69 18.12
N GLY A 131 2.31 -22.18 17.91
CA GLY A 131 1.83 -21.04 18.70
C GLY A 131 1.94 -21.34 20.19
N SER A 132 2.09 -20.30 21.03
CA SER A 132 1.99 -20.49 22.48
C SER A 132 0.69 -21.27 22.78
N PRO A 133 0.67 -22.21 23.73
CA PRO A 133 -0.58 -22.84 24.17
C PRO A 133 -1.64 -21.81 24.64
N TYR A 134 -1.21 -20.56 24.85
CA TYR A 134 -2.05 -19.40 25.18
C TYR A 134 -2.19 -18.39 24.01
N ASN A 135 -1.67 -18.69 22.82
CA ASN A 135 -1.82 -17.84 21.64
C ASN A 135 -3.19 -18.06 21.02
N VAL A 136 -4.17 -17.35 21.57
CA VAL A 136 -5.52 -17.40 21.03
C VAL A 136 -5.57 -16.50 19.79
N PRO A 137 -5.98 -17.00 18.61
CA PRO A 137 -6.11 -16.16 17.43
C PRO A 137 -7.03 -14.98 17.71
N ALA A 138 -6.72 -13.82 17.10
CA ALA A 138 -7.51 -12.61 17.26
C ALA A 138 -9.00 -12.90 16.99
N GLY A 139 -9.84 -12.68 18.00
CA GLY A 139 -11.29 -12.94 17.95
C GLY A 139 -11.77 -14.27 18.56
N HIS A 140 -10.88 -15.15 19.04
CA HIS A 140 -11.26 -16.45 19.64
C HIS A 140 -10.86 -16.61 21.12
N GLY A 141 -10.49 -15.51 21.79
CA GLY A 141 -10.06 -15.45 23.19
C GLY A 141 -11.09 -16.01 24.18
N SER A 142 -10.78 -17.10 24.85
CA SER A 142 -11.55 -17.65 25.99
C SER A 142 -11.59 -16.75 27.23
N ALA A 143 -10.85 -15.64 27.23
CA ALA A 143 -10.88 -14.64 28.29
C ALA A 143 -11.91 -13.56 27.95
N ASN A 144 -12.96 -13.44 28.77
CA ASN A 144 -13.90 -12.33 28.69
C ASN A 144 -13.16 -11.00 28.99
N ILE A 145 -13.03 -10.13 27.99
CA ILE A 145 -12.35 -8.82 28.10
C ILE A 145 -13.30 -7.71 28.59
N ASP A 146 -14.60 -8.00 28.76
CA ASP A 146 -15.61 -7.02 29.18
C ASP A 146 -15.26 -6.40 30.54
N GLN A 147 -14.62 -7.17 31.43
CA GLN A 147 -14.15 -6.66 32.72
C GLN A 147 -13.04 -5.62 32.59
N LEU A 148 -12.11 -5.81 31.64
CA LEU A 148 -11.06 -4.85 31.34
C LEU A 148 -11.65 -3.59 30.70
N ILE A 149 -12.58 -3.77 29.75
CA ILE A 149 -13.30 -2.65 29.12
C ILE A 149 -14.04 -1.84 30.18
N ALA A 150 -14.78 -2.50 31.07
CA ALA A 150 -15.51 -1.86 32.16
C ALA A 150 -14.58 -1.07 33.10
N LYS A 151 -13.42 -1.63 33.46
CA LYS A 151 -12.41 -0.94 34.28
C LYS A 151 -11.92 0.34 33.62
N TYR A 152 -11.49 0.27 32.36
CA TYR A 152 -10.95 1.45 31.66
C TYR A 152 -12.02 2.49 31.35
N GLN A 153 -13.26 2.07 31.09
CA GLN A 153 -14.37 2.99 30.90
C GLN A 153 -14.71 3.72 32.19
N LYS A 154 -14.67 3.02 33.34
CA LYS A 154 -14.81 3.64 34.65
C LYS A 154 -13.70 4.66 34.93
N GLU A 155 -12.44 4.29 34.74
CA GLU A 155 -11.29 5.21 34.92
C GLU A 155 -11.40 6.45 34.00
N SER A 156 -11.88 6.28 32.77
CA SER A 156 -12.08 7.40 31.83
C SER A 156 -13.17 8.36 32.32
N ASN A 157 -14.29 7.83 32.83
CA ASN A 157 -15.39 8.63 33.34
C ASN A 157 -14.99 9.40 34.60
N GLU A 158 -14.30 8.73 35.54
CA GLU A 158 -13.78 9.37 36.76
C GLU A 158 -12.81 10.51 36.41
N ALA A 159 -11.89 10.29 35.48
CA ALA A 159 -10.97 11.33 35.02
C ALA A 159 -11.68 12.48 34.28
N GLN A 160 -12.83 12.23 33.64
CA GLN A 160 -13.65 13.29 33.02
C GLN A 160 -14.41 14.10 34.06
N GLU A 161 -14.96 13.45 35.08
CA GLU A 161 -15.62 14.11 36.21
C GLU A 161 -14.64 15.01 36.97
N GLU A 162 -13.43 14.51 37.28
CA GLU A 162 -12.37 15.31 37.91
C GLU A 162 -11.98 16.54 37.06
N LYS A 163 -11.85 16.37 35.74
CA LYS A 163 -11.59 17.50 34.83
C LYS A 163 -12.73 18.51 34.84
N LEU A 164 -13.97 18.03 34.88
CA LEU A 164 -15.17 18.88 34.91
C LEU A 164 -15.24 19.65 36.24
N GLU A 165 -14.91 19.03 37.36
CA GLU A 165 -14.78 19.69 38.66
C GLU A 165 -13.63 20.71 38.70
N GLN A 166 -12.49 20.39 38.10
CA GLN A 166 -11.38 21.33 37.95
C GLN A 166 -11.78 22.56 37.12
N LEU A 167 -12.56 22.37 36.05
CA LEU A 167 -13.11 23.47 35.26
C LEU A 167 -14.13 24.30 36.05
N ARG A 168 -15.07 23.65 36.75
CA ARG A 168 -16.07 24.33 37.60
C ARG A 168 -15.42 25.13 38.73
N SER A 169 -14.35 24.59 39.32
CA SER A 169 -13.62 25.23 40.42
C SER A 169 -12.52 26.19 39.95
N ASN A 170 -12.34 26.39 38.64
CA ASN A 170 -11.24 27.15 38.05
C ASN A 170 -9.86 26.75 38.62
N ARG A 171 -9.66 25.45 38.86
CA ARG A 171 -8.42 24.86 39.38
C ARG A 171 -7.67 24.09 38.31
N VAL A 172 -7.73 24.53 37.06
CA VAL A 172 -7.01 23.88 35.96
C VAL A 172 -5.50 23.94 36.24
N PRO A 173 -4.78 22.80 36.33
CA PRO A 173 -3.38 22.79 36.74
C PRO A 173 -2.44 23.65 35.89
N ARG A 174 -2.77 23.87 34.61
CA ARG A 174 -1.99 24.74 33.70
C ARG A 174 -2.24 26.23 33.89
N GLU A 175 -3.36 26.61 34.50
CA GLU A 175 -3.74 28.00 34.72
C GLU A 175 -3.37 28.48 36.13
N GLN A 176 -3.01 27.56 37.02
CA GLN A 176 -2.53 27.91 38.36
C GLN A 176 -1.12 28.51 38.27
N PRO A 177 -0.83 29.60 39.00
CA PRO A 177 0.51 30.16 39.06
C PRO A 177 1.49 29.14 39.63
N VAL A 178 2.70 29.07 39.06
CA VAL A 178 3.78 28.22 39.55
C VAL A 178 4.07 28.60 41.00
N LYS A 179 3.96 27.64 41.91
CA LYS A 179 4.32 27.85 43.32
C LYS A 179 5.84 27.83 43.42
N ASP A 180 6.44 29.01 43.59
CA ASP A 180 7.86 29.13 43.90
C ASP A 180 8.11 28.56 45.31
N PHE A 181 8.71 27.38 45.38
CA PHE A 181 9.13 26.81 46.65
C PHE A 181 10.39 27.55 47.11
N ALA A 182 10.23 28.47 48.06
CA ALA A 182 11.35 29.11 48.72
C ALA A 182 12.21 28.04 49.42
N LYS A 183 13.50 27.98 49.08
CA LYS A 183 14.48 27.14 49.74
C LYS A 183 14.65 27.67 51.17
N ILE A 184 14.04 27.01 52.15
CA ILE A 184 14.32 27.29 53.56
C ILE A 184 15.70 26.73 53.83
N THR A 185 16.72 27.58 53.77
CA THR A 185 18.06 27.25 54.25
C THR A 185 18.01 27.24 55.78
N PRO A 186 18.27 26.11 56.46
CA PRO A 186 18.42 26.11 57.91
C PRO A 186 19.80 26.68 58.23
N ALA A 187 19.94 28.01 58.28
CA ALA A 187 21.19 28.66 58.67
C ALA A 187 21.02 29.42 59.98
N ALA A 188 21.61 28.84 61.03
CA ALA A 188 22.05 29.44 62.29
C ALA A 188 20.98 30.12 63.18
N VAL A 189 20.33 29.31 64.00
CA VAL A 189 20.03 29.69 65.39
C VAL A 189 21.21 29.18 66.21
N ASP A 190 21.76 30.02 67.08
CA ASP A 190 22.88 29.81 68.03
C ASP A 190 24.27 30.36 67.61
N SER A 191 24.45 31.67 67.77
CA SER A 191 25.65 32.29 68.38
C SER A 191 25.28 33.59 69.09
#